data_AF-A0A3C1LKA5-F1
#
_entry.id   AF-A0A3C1LKA5-F1
#
_cell.length_a   1.000
_cell.length_b   1.000
_cell.length_c   1.000
_cell.angle_alpha   90.00
_cell.angle_beta   90.00
_cell.angle_gamma   90.00
#
_symmetry.space_group_name_H-M   'P 1'
#
loop_
_entity.id
_entity.type
_entity.pdbx_description
1 polymer ?
#
loop_
_entity_poly.entity_id
_entity_poly.type
_entity_poly.pdbx_seq_one_letter_code
_entity_poly.pdbx_strand_id
1 'polypeptide(L)'
;ILIQKMADAAQAGVKVQLIVRGIYCVQFNDKKTLPYIKAISIVDEYLEHARVLVFEHGGKPKVYISSADWMVRNLDHRIEAAAPITDPALQAEIINILQIQLKDNVKARILNSSLNNEYVSSNSKKKFRSQVETYLYLQQKS
;
A
#
# COMPACT_ATOMS: atom_id res chain seq x y z
N ILE A 1 16.32 0.11 -9.10
CA ILE A 1 16.57 1.36 -8.35
C ILE A 1 15.55 1.57 -7.23
N LEU A 2 14.24 1.69 -7.52
CA LEU A 2 13.23 1.97 -6.48
C LEU A 2 13.15 0.93 -5.37
N ILE A 3 13.26 -0.36 -5.71
CA ILE A 3 13.29 -1.45 -4.71
C ILE A 3 14.45 -1.28 -3.73
N GLN A 4 15.64 -0.95 -4.25
CA GLN A 4 16.82 -0.70 -3.43
C GLN A 4 16.59 0.51 -2.50
N LYS A 5 15.99 1.60 -3.01
CA LYS A 5 15.68 2.77 -2.17
C LYS A 5 14.71 2.46 -1.03
N MET A 6 13.73 1.57 -1.26
CA MET A 6 12.86 1.09 -0.18
C MET A 6 13.63 0.27 0.86
N ALA A 7 14.57 -0.59 0.40
CA ALA A 7 15.43 -1.35 1.30
C ALA A 7 16.32 -0.44 2.14
N ASP A 8 16.97 0.55 1.52
CA ASP A 8 17.82 1.54 2.20
C ASP A 8 17.02 2.33 3.26
N ALA A 9 15.80 2.76 2.91
CA ALA A 9 14.92 3.46 3.83
C ALA A 9 14.53 2.59 5.04
N ALA A 10 14.18 1.32 4.79
CA ALA A 10 13.85 0.38 5.86
C ALA A 10 15.06 0.07 6.75
N GLN A 11 16.27 -0.05 6.19
CA GLN A 11 17.49 -0.20 6.98
C GLN A 11 17.78 1.02 7.86
N ALA A 12 17.37 2.21 7.43
CA ALA A 12 17.41 3.44 8.22
C ALA A 12 16.26 3.57 9.24
N GLY A 13 15.39 2.56 9.37
CA GLY A 13 14.28 2.53 10.33
C GLY A 13 12.98 3.16 9.82
N VAL A 14 12.89 3.51 8.54
CA VAL A 14 11.65 4.02 7.94
C VAL A 14 10.66 2.86 7.76
N LYS A 15 9.45 3.02 8.30
CA LYS A 15 8.37 2.06 8.07
C LYS A 15 7.86 2.18 6.63
N VAL A 16 7.89 1.08 5.89
CA VAL A 16 7.42 0.98 4.50
C VAL A 16 6.24 0.01 4.46
N GLN A 17 5.09 0.49 3.99
CA GLN A 17 3.88 -0.31 3.82
C GLN A 17 3.49 -0.34 2.36
N LEU A 18 3.29 -1.53 1.81
CA LEU A 18 3.00 -1.75 0.39
C LEU A 18 1.69 -2.51 0.24
N ILE A 19 0.84 -2.03 -0.67
CA ILE A 19 -0.39 -2.71 -1.10
C ILE A 19 -0.25 -2.94 -2.60
N VAL A 20 0.11 -4.16 -2.99
CA VAL A 20 0.44 -4.51 -4.38
C VAL A 20 -0.38 -5.71 -4.80
N ARG A 21 -1.41 -5.47 -5.62
CA ARG A 21 -2.29 -6.54 -6.13
C ARG A 21 -1.56 -7.50 -7.08
N GLY A 22 -0.74 -6.93 -7.97
CA GLY A 22 -0.16 -7.64 -9.12
C GLY A 22 1.24 -8.16 -8.86
N ILE A 23 2.16 -7.85 -9.79
CA ILE A 23 3.53 -8.34 -9.76
C ILE A 23 4.30 -7.73 -8.59
N TYR A 24 4.90 -8.58 -7.78
CA TYR A 24 5.76 -8.21 -6.66
C TYR A 24 7.09 -8.98 -6.77
N CYS A 25 8.16 -8.25 -7.07
CA CYS A 25 9.50 -8.83 -7.23
C CYS A 25 10.41 -8.55 -6.05
N VAL A 26 9.89 -7.97 -4.97
CA VAL A 26 10.73 -7.50 -3.88
C VAL A 26 11.05 -8.64 -2.93
N GLN A 27 12.34 -8.88 -2.72
CA GLN A 27 12.85 -9.91 -1.83
C GLN A 27 13.56 -9.25 -0.64
N PHE A 28 12.82 -9.04 0.45
CA PHE A 28 13.40 -8.57 1.70
C PHE A 28 13.77 -9.78 2.57
N ASN A 29 15.04 -10.19 2.50
CA ASN A 29 15.54 -11.34 3.27
C ASN A 29 16.43 -10.92 4.45
N ASP A 30 16.69 -9.62 4.61
CA ASP A 30 17.52 -9.09 5.68
C ASP A 30 16.69 -8.89 6.96
N LYS A 31 17.12 -9.55 8.04
CA LYS A 31 16.54 -9.43 9.39
C LYS A 31 16.45 -7.98 9.87
N LYS A 32 17.33 -7.09 9.40
CA LYS A 32 17.27 -5.66 9.74
C LYS A 32 16.11 -4.93 9.07
N THR A 33 15.72 -5.33 7.86
CA THR A 33 14.63 -4.70 7.09
C THR A 33 13.25 -5.25 7.42
N LEU A 34 13.15 -6.53 7.76
CA LEU A 34 11.87 -7.23 7.97
C LEU A 34 10.93 -6.54 8.98
N PRO A 35 11.40 -5.96 10.11
CA PRO A 35 10.52 -5.27 11.05
C PRO A 35 9.90 -3.98 10.49
N TYR A 36 10.52 -3.39 9.48
CA TYR A 36 10.14 -2.08 8.94
C TYR A 36 9.33 -2.19 7.66
N ILE A 37 9.25 -3.35 7.03
CA ILE A 37 8.54 -3.52 5.76
C ILE A 37 7.37 -4.49 5.90
N LYS A 38 6.19 -4.01 5.55
CA LYS A 38 4.97 -4.83 5.43
C LYS A 38 4.42 -4.70 4.02
N ALA A 39 4.27 -5.81 3.32
CA ALA A 39 3.67 -5.84 2.00
C ALA A 39 2.47 -6.80 1.98
N ILE A 40 1.36 -6.34 1.44
CA ILE A 40 0.14 -7.15 1.26
C ILE A 40 -0.37 -7.05 -0.17
N SER A 41 -1.11 -8.07 -0.60
CA SER A 41 -1.90 -8.08 -1.83
C SER A 41 -3.37 -8.27 -1.47
N ILE A 42 -4.24 -7.42 -2.02
CA ILE A 42 -5.69 -7.54 -1.89
C ILE A 42 -6.22 -7.93 -3.27
N VAL A 43 -6.81 -9.13 -3.33
CA VAL A 43 -7.55 -9.60 -4.50
C VAL A 43 -8.94 -9.97 -4.02
N ASP A 44 -9.91 -9.20 -4.45
CA ASP A 44 -11.30 -9.29 -4.07
C ASP A 44 -12.18 -9.00 -5.30
N GLU A 45 -13.46 -8.70 -5.09
CA GLU A 45 -14.46 -8.50 -6.15
C GLU A 45 -14.11 -7.34 -7.09
N TYR A 46 -13.73 -6.17 -6.55
CA TYR A 46 -13.22 -5.06 -7.35
C TYR A 46 -11.72 -5.18 -7.61
N LEU A 47 -11.32 -4.69 -8.78
CA LEU A 47 -9.92 -4.64 -9.17
C LEU A 47 -9.21 -3.46 -8.50
N GLU A 48 -8.29 -3.74 -7.58
CA GLU A 48 -7.44 -2.70 -6.97
C GLU A 48 -6.50 -2.09 -8.03
N HIS A 49 -6.95 -0.99 -8.64
CA HIS A 49 -6.24 -0.30 -9.72
C HIS A 49 -5.72 1.08 -9.29
N ALA A 50 -6.12 1.57 -8.11
CA ALA A 50 -5.61 2.82 -7.57
C ALA A 50 -4.09 2.74 -7.33
N ARG A 51 -3.38 3.83 -7.64
CA ARG A 51 -1.96 4.00 -7.38
C ARG A 51 -1.78 5.27 -6.57
N VAL A 52 -1.43 5.09 -5.30
CA VAL A 52 -1.32 6.17 -4.32
C VAL A 52 0.04 6.07 -3.64
N LEU A 53 0.68 7.22 -3.43
CA LEU A 53 1.94 7.35 -2.70
C LEU A 53 1.72 8.25 -1.50
N VAL A 54 2.11 7.79 -0.31
CA VAL A 54 2.03 8.57 0.94
C VAL A 54 3.40 8.60 1.59
N PHE A 55 3.89 9.81 1.87
CA PHE A 55 5.15 10.04 2.57
C PHE A 55 4.90 10.83 3.85
N GLU A 56 5.29 10.28 5.01
CA GLU A 56 5.00 10.87 6.33
C GLU A 56 5.53 12.30 6.52
N HIS A 57 6.71 12.60 5.94
CA HIS A 57 7.31 13.93 5.91
C HIS A 57 7.27 14.68 7.25
N GLY A 58 7.72 14.02 8.33
CA GLY A 58 7.83 14.63 9.66
C GLY A 58 6.49 15.00 10.30
N GLY A 59 5.44 14.20 10.04
CA GLY A 59 4.08 14.45 10.54
C GLY A 59 3.24 15.35 9.65
N LYS A 60 3.74 15.72 8.46
CA LYS A 60 3.03 16.52 7.45
C LYS A 60 2.92 15.71 6.16
N PRO A 61 2.04 14.69 6.11
CA PRO A 61 2.06 13.71 5.05
C PRO A 61 1.90 14.36 3.67
N LYS A 62 2.67 13.88 2.70
CA LYS A 62 2.49 14.23 1.28
C LYS A 62 1.82 13.05 0.58
N VAL A 63 0.66 13.32 0.00
CA VAL A 63 -0.15 12.33 -0.71
C VAL A 63 -0.14 12.64 -2.20
N TYR A 64 0.09 11.61 -3.00
CA TYR A 64 0.05 11.68 -4.46
C TYR A 64 -0.82 10.57 -5.01
N ILE A 65 -1.56 10.88 -6.08
CA ILE A 65 -2.19 9.89 -6.96
C ILE A 65 -1.36 9.79 -8.24
N SER A 66 -1.30 8.61 -8.84
CA SER A 66 -0.42 8.34 -9.97
C SER A 66 -1.11 7.53 -11.06
N SER A 67 -0.78 7.81 -12.33
CA SER A 67 -1.11 6.92 -13.44
C SER A 67 -0.13 5.75 -13.55
N ALA A 68 1.11 5.89 -13.06
CA ALA A 68 2.16 4.88 -13.13
C ALA A 68 2.12 3.90 -11.95
N ASP A 69 2.42 2.63 -12.26
CA ASP A 69 3.01 1.71 -11.29
C ASP A 69 4.55 1.74 -11.39
N TRP A 70 5.23 1.11 -10.43
CA TRP A 70 6.69 1.14 -10.32
C TRP A 70 7.37 0.05 -11.15
N MET A 71 7.00 -0.03 -12.43
CA MET A 71 7.69 -0.85 -13.42
C MET A 71 8.59 0.00 -14.30
N VAL A 72 9.75 -0.53 -14.69
CA VAL A 72 10.75 0.16 -15.54
C VAL A 72 10.08 0.77 -16.79
N ARG A 73 9.21 0.00 -17.46
CA ARG A 73 8.49 0.44 -18.66
C ARG A 73 7.61 1.68 -18.43
N ASN A 74 7.07 1.85 -17.23
CA ASN A 74 6.18 2.96 -16.90
C ASN A 74 7.00 4.21 -16.52
N LEU A 75 8.19 4.03 -15.96
CA LEU A 75 9.05 5.15 -15.56
C LEU A 75 9.92 5.68 -16.70
N ASP A 76 10.41 4.81 -17.59
CA ASP A 76 11.43 5.17 -18.58
C ASP A 76 10.90 5.23 -20.03
N HIS A 77 9.72 4.66 -20.30
CA HIS A 77 9.22 4.50 -21.68
C HIS A 77 7.79 5.01 -21.90
N ARG A 78 7.13 5.55 -20.87
CA ARG A 78 5.78 6.08 -20.96
C ARG A 78 5.71 7.47 -20.38
N ILE A 79 4.81 8.28 -20.93
CA ILE A 79 4.40 9.53 -20.30
C ILE A 79 3.40 9.17 -19.22
N GLU A 80 3.77 9.44 -17.99
CA GLU A 80 2.95 9.20 -16.81
C GLU A 80 2.83 10.48 -16.00
N ALA A 81 1.75 10.61 -15.23
CA ALA A 81 1.51 11.75 -14.36
C ALA A 81 1.30 11.29 -12.92
N ALA A 82 1.92 12.02 -11.99
CA ALA A 82 1.60 11.96 -10.58
C ALA A 82 1.16 13.35 -10.13
N ALA A 83 0.01 13.42 -9.46
CA ALA A 83 -0.58 14.66 -8.99
C ALA A 83 -0.56 14.70 -7.46
N PRO A 84 -0.07 15.80 -6.84
CA PRO A 84 -0.19 15.99 -5.41
C PRO A 84 -1.63 16.28 -5.03
N ILE A 85 -2.09 15.70 -3.92
CA ILE A 85 -3.36 16.09 -3.29
C ILE A 85 -3.04 17.21 -2.30
N THR A 86 -3.53 18.42 -2.57
CA THR A 86 -3.21 19.60 -1.76
C THR A 86 -4.25 19.90 -0.68
N ASP A 87 -5.48 19.41 -0.85
CA ASP A 87 -6.55 19.56 0.12
C ASP A 87 -6.32 18.60 1.32
N PRO A 88 -6.17 19.13 2.56
CA PRO A 88 -5.93 18.30 3.73
C PRO A 88 -7.05 17.29 4.04
N ALA A 89 -8.30 17.62 3.74
CA ALA A 89 -9.44 16.72 3.95
C ALA A 89 -9.39 15.53 2.98
N LEU A 90 -8.99 15.77 1.72
CA LEU A 90 -8.79 14.70 0.73
C LEU A 90 -7.56 13.85 1.07
N GLN A 91 -6.47 14.46 1.54
CA GLN A 91 -5.31 13.70 2.02
C GLN A 91 -5.71 12.74 3.15
N ALA A 92 -6.44 13.24 4.16
CA ALA A 92 -6.91 12.43 5.28
C ALA A 92 -7.83 11.30 4.83
N GLU A 93 -8.75 11.55 3.89
CA GLU A 93 -9.63 10.53 3.33
C GLU A 93 -8.84 9.40 2.65
N ILE A 94 -7.91 9.74 1.76
CA ILE A 94 -7.09 8.76 1.05
C ILE A 94 -6.26 7.93 2.04
N ILE A 95 -5.67 8.57 3.05
CA ILE A 95 -4.92 7.88 4.09
C ILE A 95 -5.83 6.92 4.88
N ASN A 96 -7.06 7.33 5.22
CA ASN A 96 -8.02 6.46 5.90
C ASN A 96 -8.39 5.23 5.05
N ILE A 97 -8.61 5.40 3.74
CA ILE A 97 -8.88 4.28 2.82
C ILE A 97 -7.70 3.30 2.79
N LEU A 98 -6.46 3.81 2.70
CA LEU A 98 -5.26 2.96 2.77
C LEU A 98 -5.16 2.22 4.11
N GLN A 99 -5.52 2.86 5.23
CA GLN A 99 -5.55 2.21 6.54
C GLN A 99 -6.63 1.14 6.64
N ILE A 100 -7.80 1.33 6.00
CA ILE A 100 -8.83 0.30 5.85
C ILE A 100 -8.25 -0.90 5.09
N GLN A 101 -7.60 -0.67 3.95
CA GLN A 101 -6.97 -1.74 3.17
C GLN A 101 -5.88 -2.49 3.97
N LEU A 102 -5.03 -1.78 4.71
CA LEU A 102 -3.97 -2.39 5.54
C LEU A 102 -4.49 -3.21 6.74
N LYS A 103 -5.75 -3.00 7.14
CA LYS A 103 -6.45 -3.74 8.21
C LYS A 103 -7.21 -4.96 7.72
N ASP A 104 -7.29 -5.18 6.42
CA ASP A 104 -8.02 -6.31 5.84
C ASP A 104 -7.46 -7.65 6.38
N ASN A 105 -8.38 -8.49 6.88
CA ASN A 105 -8.07 -9.82 7.41
C ASN A 105 -8.91 -10.93 6.76
N VAL A 106 -9.54 -10.63 5.63
CA VAL A 106 -10.43 -11.55 4.90
C VAL A 106 -9.88 -11.89 3.51
N LYS A 107 -9.36 -10.89 2.80
CA LYS A 107 -8.93 -10.97 1.40
C LYS A 107 -7.47 -10.56 1.21
N ALA A 108 -6.88 -9.86 2.18
CA ALA A 108 -5.46 -9.54 2.16
C ALA A 108 -4.59 -10.79 2.32
N ARG A 109 -3.53 -10.84 1.52
CA ARG A 109 -2.48 -11.86 1.54
C ARG A 109 -1.13 -11.22 1.80
N ILE A 110 -0.27 -11.90 2.52
CA ILE A 110 1.10 -11.47 2.83
C ILE A 110 1.95 -11.65 1.57
N LEU A 111 2.67 -10.59 1.20
CA LEU A 111 3.69 -10.67 0.16
C LEU A 111 5.05 -10.84 0.83
N ASN A 112 5.64 -12.02 0.65
CA ASN A 112 6.94 -12.39 1.17
C ASN A 112 7.78 -13.07 0.07
N SER A 113 9.05 -13.30 0.33
CA SER A 113 9.98 -13.92 -0.63
C SER A 113 9.61 -15.37 -0.99
N SER A 114 8.79 -16.05 -0.18
CA SER A 114 8.31 -17.41 -0.44
C SER A 114 7.13 -17.44 -1.43
N LEU A 115 6.52 -16.29 -1.74
CA LEU A 115 5.39 -16.15 -2.67
C LEU A 115 4.21 -17.10 -2.34
N ASN A 116 4.04 -17.43 -1.07
CA ASN A 116 3.08 -18.44 -0.60
C ASN A 116 1.63 -17.94 -0.52
N ASN A 117 1.40 -16.63 -0.68
CA ASN A 117 0.05 -16.03 -0.69
C ASN A 117 -0.77 -16.32 0.58
N GLU A 118 -0.11 -16.44 1.73
CA GLU A 118 -0.78 -16.65 3.02
C GLU A 118 -1.72 -15.50 3.33
N TYR A 119 -2.93 -15.80 3.78
CA TYR A 119 -3.86 -14.77 4.23
C TYR A 119 -3.30 -14.05 5.46
N VAL A 120 -3.56 -12.75 5.53
CA VAL A 120 -3.25 -11.96 6.73
C VAL A 120 -4.09 -12.50 7.88
N SER A 121 -3.43 -13.08 8.87
CA SER A 121 -4.07 -13.53 10.10
C SER A 121 -4.34 -12.35 11.03
N SER A 122 -5.46 -12.43 11.75
CA SER A 122 -5.87 -11.42 12.71
C SER A 122 -6.24 -12.09 14.03
N ASN A 123 -5.74 -11.56 15.14
CA ASN A 123 -6.15 -11.99 16.48
C ASN A 123 -7.60 -11.60 16.81
N SER A 124 -8.17 -10.65 16.05
CA SER A 124 -9.57 -10.29 16.17
C SER A 124 -10.46 -11.33 15.48
N LYS A 125 -11.52 -11.76 16.19
CA LYS A 125 -12.59 -12.60 15.63
C LYS A 125 -13.45 -11.84 14.59
N LYS A 126 -13.41 -10.50 14.59
CA LYS A 126 -14.20 -9.69 13.66
C LYS A 126 -13.55 -9.74 12.28
N LYS A 127 -14.31 -10.20 11.28
CA LYS A 127 -13.96 -10.10 9.87
C LYS A 127 -13.96 -8.64 9.43
N PHE A 128 -12.91 -8.23 8.72
CA PHE A 128 -12.69 -6.89 8.22
C PHE A 128 -12.30 -6.99 6.74
N ARG A 129 -13.26 -6.71 5.85
CA ARG A 129 -13.10 -6.81 4.38
C ARG A 129 -13.04 -5.41 3.79
N SER A 130 -11.88 -5.03 3.30
CA SER A 130 -11.53 -3.64 2.92
C SER A 130 -12.50 -3.01 1.91
N GLN A 131 -12.94 -3.72 0.87
CA GLN A 131 -13.87 -3.15 -0.12
C GLN A 131 -15.23 -2.79 0.48
N VAL A 132 -15.74 -3.63 1.38
CA VAL A 132 -17.01 -3.38 2.10
C VAL A 132 -16.83 -2.24 3.09
N GLU A 133 -15.76 -2.26 3.87
CA GLU A 133 -15.48 -1.22 4.88
C GLU A 133 -15.21 0.14 4.23
N THR A 134 -14.59 0.18 3.05
CA THR A 134 -14.40 1.40 2.26
C THR A 134 -15.73 1.95 1.78
N TYR A 135 -16.63 1.10 1.28
CA TYR A 135 -17.99 1.50 0.91
C TYR A 135 -18.76 2.10 2.09
N LEU A 136 -18.75 1.42 3.24
CA LEU A 136 -19.44 1.90 4.46
C LEU A 136 -18.85 3.23 4.95
N TYR A 137 -17.53 3.37 4.92
CA TYR A 137 -16.83 4.61 5.27
C TYR A 137 -17.29 5.80 4.41
N LEU A 138 -17.34 5.62 3.09
CA LEU A 138 -17.76 6.68 2.16
C LEU A 138 -19.27 6.98 2.26
N GLN A 139 -20.09 5.96 2.48
CA GLN A 139 -21.53 6.13 2.66
C GLN A 139 -21.87 6.98 3.89
N GLN A 140 -21.16 6.80 5.01
CA GLN A 140 -21.39 7.57 6.24
C GLN A 140 -20.97 9.04 6.14
N LYS A 141 -20.12 9.39 5.17
CA LYS A 141 -19.66 10.75 4.92
C LYS A 141 -20.63 11.55 4.03
N SER A 142 -21.48 10.84 3.28
CA SER A 142 -22.46 11.40 2.33
C SER A 142 -23.75 11.79 3.05
#